data_AF-A0AAU4HT85-F1
#
_entry.id   AF-A0AAU4HT85-F1
#
_cell.length_a   1.000
_cell.length_b   1.000
_cell.length_c   1.000
_cell.angle_alpha   90.00
_cell.angle_beta   90.00
_cell.angle_gamma   90.00
#
_symmetry.space_group_name_H-M   'P 1'
#
loop_
_entity.id
_entity.type
_entity.pdbx_description
1 polymer ?
#
loop_
_entity_poly.entity_id
_entity_poly.type
_entity_poly.pdbx_seq_one_letter_code
_entity_poly.pdbx_strand_id
1 'polypeptide(L)' 'MPLEAGLLEILACPACHAPLDDRSAADSPELVCTDKGCGLAYPVRDGIPVLLVDEARRPA' A
#
# COMPACT_ATOMS: atom_id res chain seq x y z
N MET A 1 -1.07 -3.98 28.48
CA MET A 1 0.02 -4.05 27.50
C MET A 1 0.03 -2.73 26.74
N PRO A 2 1.05 -1.87 26.90
CA PRO A 2 1.14 -0.66 26.09
C PRO A 2 1.64 -1.05 24.70
N LEU A 3 0.95 -0.59 23.66
CA LEU A 3 1.43 -0.70 22.28
C LEU A 3 2.70 0.17 22.19
N GLU A 4 3.84 -0.44 21.86
CA GLU A 4 5.14 0.24 21.84
C GLU A 4 5.19 1.33 20.74
N ALA A 5 5.93 2.41 21.00
CA ALA A 5 5.97 3.62 20.18
C ALA A 5 6.46 3.42 18.72
N GLY A 6 6.93 2.22 18.36
CA GLY A 6 7.31 1.84 16.99
C GLY A 6 6.18 1.31 16.10
N LEU A 7 4.95 1.16 16.61
CA LEU A 7 3.83 0.50 15.90
C LEU A 7 3.14 1.33 14.79
N LEU A 8 3.64 2.53 14.50
CA LEU A 8 3.03 3.48 13.56
C LEU A 8 3.99 3.84 12.41
N GLU A 9 4.57 2.85 11.75
CA GLU A 9 5.27 3.05 10.47
C GLU A 9 4.25 3.28 9.33
N ILE A 10 3.66 4.47 9.37
CA ILE A 10 3.07 5.36 8.35
C ILE A 10 2.33 4.82 7.11
N LEU A 11 2.64 3.69 6.49
CA LEU A 11 1.84 3.00 5.45
C LEU A 11 2.71 1.86 4.87
N ALA A 12 2.39 0.62 5.20
CA ALA A 12 3.09 -0.56 4.69
C ALA A 12 2.15 -1.47 3.89
N CYS A 13 2.73 -2.23 2.97
CA CYS A 13 1.98 -3.20 2.17
C CYS A 13 1.34 -4.28 3.08
N PRO A 14 0.02 -4.51 3.03
CA PRO A 14 -0.63 -5.52 3.86
C PRO A 14 -0.22 -6.97 3.54
N ALA A 15 0.35 -7.23 2.36
CA ALA A 15 0.79 -8.57 1.96
C ALA A 15 2.22 -8.92 2.43
N CYS A 16 3.15 -7.96 2.35
CA CYS A 16 4.58 -8.21 2.56
C CYS A 16 5.26 -7.22 3.53
N HIS A 17 4.52 -6.26 4.07
CA HIS A 17 4.99 -5.19 4.95
C HIS A 17 6.12 -4.31 4.39
N ALA A 18 6.39 -4.38 3.08
CA ALA A 18 7.32 -3.48 2.43
C ALA A 18 6.72 -2.06 2.29
N PRO A 19 7.55 -1.02 2.13
CA PRO A 19 7.09 0.34 1.87
C PRO A 19 6.23 0.43 0.60
N LEU A 20 5.29 1.36 0.60
CA LEU A 20 4.46 1.72 -0.56
C LEU A 20 5.01 2.99 -1.24
N ASP A 21 5.12 2.96 -2.57
CA ASP A 21 5.36 4.10 -3.44
C ASP A 21 4.03 4.85 -3.63
N ASP A 22 4.01 6.12 -3.25
CA ASP A 22 2.81 6.96 -3.35
C ASP A 22 2.67 7.51 -4.77
N ARG A 23 1.67 7.00 -5.50
CA ARG A 23 1.28 7.49 -6.82
C ARG A 23 -0.10 8.12 -6.82
N SER A 24 -0.54 8.65 -5.68
CA SER A 24 -1.82 9.36 -5.54
C SER A 24 -1.92 10.62 -6.43
N ALA A 25 -0.81 11.16 -6.91
CA ALA A 25 -0.78 12.32 -7.81
C ALA A 25 -0.88 11.96 -9.31
N ALA A 26 -0.95 10.68 -9.67
CA ALA A 26 -1.10 10.23 -11.07
C ALA A 26 -2.56 10.32 -11.54
N ASP A 27 -2.78 10.27 -12.86
CA ASP A 27 -4.13 10.23 -13.48
C ASP A 27 -4.99 9.08 -12.92
N SER A 28 -4.35 7.99 -12.50
CA SER A 28 -4.96 6.89 -11.74
C SER A 28 -4.29 6.77 -10.37
N PRO A 29 -4.88 7.33 -9.30
CA PRO A 29 -4.23 7.38 -8.00
C PRO A 29 -4.15 5.98 -7.37
N GLU A 30 -2.95 5.56 -7.02
CA GLU A 30 -2.67 4.24 -6.45
C GLU A 30 -1.44 4.26 -5.54
N LEU A 31 -1.33 3.26 -4.67
CA LEU A 31 -0.14 2.98 -3.87
C LEU A 31 0.50 1.69 -4.36
N VAL A 32 1.76 1.73 -4.79
CA VAL A 32 2.43 0.57 -5.38
C VAL A 32 3.44 0.01 -4.41
N CYS A 33 3.40 -1.30 -4.17
CA CYS A 33 4.40 -1.95 -3.32
C CYS A 33 5.79 -1.89 -3.97
N THR A 34 6.78 -1.42 -3.20
CA THR A 34 8.17 -1.28 -3.67
C THR A 34 8.93 -2.61 -3.75
N ASP A 35 8.42 -3.66 -3.12
CA ASP A 35 9.01 -5.00 -3.20
C ASP A 35 8.73 -5.64 -4.56
N LYS A 36 9.81 -6.01 -5.27
CA LYS A 36 9.76 -6.63 -6.60
C LYS A 36 9.11 -8.02 -6.59
N GLY A 37 9.10 -8.72 -5.44
CA GLY A 37 8.41 -10.00 -5.29
C GLY A 37 6.90 -9.85 -5.12
N CYS A 38 6.42 -8.68 -4.70
CA CYS A 38 5.01 -8.39 -4.44
C CYS A 38 4.41 -7.51 -5.55
N GLY A 39 4.95 -6.31 -5.74
CA GLY A 39 4.57 -5.33 -6.77
C GLY A 39 3.08 -4.98 -6.87
N LEU A 40 2.29 -5.31 -5.84
CA LEU A 40 0.86 -5.04 -5.76
C LEU A 40 0.58 -3.54 -5.83
N ALA A 41 -0.41 -3.15 -6.62
CA ALA A 41 -0.89 -1.77 -6.71
C ALA A 41 -2.29 -1.65 -6.08
N TYR A 42 -2.41 -0.82 -5.05
CA TYR A 42 -3.62 -0.56 -4.28
C TYR A 42 -4.30 0.71 -4.79
N PRO A 43 -5.53 0.65 -5.31
CA PRO A 43 -6.21 1.82 -5.84
C PRO A 43 -6.62 2.79 -4.72
N VAL A 44 -6.65 4.08 -5.02
CA VAL A 44 -7.24 5.10 -4.15
C VAL A 44 -8.63 5.43 -4.66
N ARG A 45 -9.66 5.25 -3.82
CA ARG A 45 -11.07 5.56 -4.14
C ARG A 45 -11.57 6.62 -3.18
N ASP A 46 -12.15 7.70 -3.70
CA ASP A 46 -12.65 8.83 -2.91
C ASP A 46 -11.60 9.43 -1.95
N GLY A 47 -10.32 9.40 -2.35
CA GLY A 47 -9.19 9.86 -1.52
C GLY A 47 -8.78 8.87 -0.41
N ILE A 48 -9.37 7.67 -0.36
CA ILE A 48 -9.06 6.62 0.61
C ILE A 48 -8.30 5.48 -0.09
N PRO A 49 -7.10 5.12 0.37
CA PRO A 49 -6.36 3.98 -0.18
C PRO A 49 -7.02 2.65 0.19
N VAL A 50 -7.34 1.83 -0.81
CA VAL A 50 -7.90 0.49 -0.61
C VAL A 50 -6.76 -0.51 -0.41
N LEU A 51 -6.33 -0.68 0.84
CA LEU A 51 -5.27 -1.62 1.24
C LEU A 51 -5.81 -3.05 1.45
N LEU A 52 -6.61 -3.54 0.51
CA LEU A 52 -7.09 -4.93 0.52
C LEU A 52 -6.33 -5.72 -0.54
N VAL A 53 -5.69 -6.81 -0.13
CA VAL A 53 -4.87 -7.66 -1.03
C VAL A 53 -5.70 -8.23 -2.18
N ASP A 54 -6.97 -8.54 -1.92
CA ASP A 54 -7.90 -9.08 -2.92
C ASP A 54 -8.36 -8.03 -3.94
N GLU A 55 -8.33 -6.75 -3.57
CA GLU A 55 -8.65 -5.63 -4.47
C GLU A 55 -7.41 -5.03 -5.14
N ALA A 56 -6.22 -5.48 -4.75
CA ALA A 56 -4.96 -5.00 -5.31
C ALA A 56 -4.75 -5.53 -6.73
N ARG A 57 -4.28 -4.65 -7.62
CA ARG A 57 -3.86 -5.04 -8.96
C ARG A 57 -2.50 -5.74 -8.88
N ARG A 58 -2.42 -6.95 -9.44
CA ARG A 58 -1.16 -7.70 -9.51
C ARG A 58 -0.27 -7.15 -10.64
N PRO A 59 1.05 -7.05 -10.42
CA PRO A 59 1.99 -6.77 -11.50
C PRO A 59 1.94 -7.95 -12.50
N ALA A 60 1.98 -7.63 -13.80
CA ALA A 60 1.99 -8.61 -14.88
C ALA A 60 3.37 -9.27 -15.04
#